data_AF-A0A2S7QYC7-F1
#
_entry.id   AF-A0A2S7QYC7-F1
#
_cell.length_a   1.000
_cell.length_b   1.000
_cell.length_c   1.000
_cell.angle_alpha   90.00
_cell.angle_beta   90.00
_cell.angle_gamma   90.00
#
_symmetry.space_group_name_H-M   'P 1'
#
loop_
_entity.id
_entity.type
_entity.pdbx_description
1 polymer ?
#
loop_
_entity_poly.entity_id
_entity_poly.type
_entity_poly.pdbx_seq_one_letter_code
_entity_poly.pdbx_strand_id
1 'polypeptide(L)'
;MRKPISQHDAKQTTEDWKSLDLVPITGELSSLLSRLSFLKMQAETTLYLIQRIQRYIEARPWYMNTDDQYELVSKIEDAQGGYHGLSAQYDYLIQRTSAQTETVYSLLASQNSLINLDIARESHKIAELSRNDNQAMRTLAELSRRDTKLMIELARDSRSVALATARDSAAMRVIAAVTILFLPATFTATFFSMSFFNFLDSASPKASPWIWIYFVITGLLTVIIQTIWALMSHRSQTKLPSSSDVDLRVIQVDGPSVESARLAF
;
A
#
# COMPACT_ATOMS: atom_id res chain seq x y z
N MET A 1 -43.01 -37.81 -30.91
CA MET A 1 -42.82 -37.13 -29.61
C MET A 1 -41.53 -36.34 -29.65
N ARG A 2 -41.61 -35.00 -29.71
CA ARG A 2 -40.45 -34.11 -29.75
C ARG A 2 -40.00 -33.88 -28.29
N LYS A 3 -38.77 -34.28 -27.94
CA LYS A 3 -38.21 -34.07 -26.58
C LYS A 3 -38.23 -32.57 -26.25
N PRO A 4 -38.65 -32.16 -25.04
CA PRO A 4 -38.55 -30.77 -24.63
C PRO A 4 -37.07 -30.41 -24.42
N ILE A 5 -36.65 -29.29 -25.02
CA ILE A 5 -35.31 -28.72 -24.87
C ILE A 5 -35.16 -28.27 -23.42
N SER A 6 -34.17 -28.81 -22.73
CA SER A 6 -33.82 -28.46 -21.35
C SER A 6 -33.35 -27.01 -21.30
N GLN A 7 -33.80 -26.22 -20.31
CA GLN A 7 -33.31 -24.85 -20.09
C GLN A 7 -31.80 -24.78 -19.80
N HIS A 8 -31.18 -25.92 -19.47
CA HIS A 8 -29.73 -26.04 -19.33
C HIS A 8 -29.00 -26.04 -20.68
N ASP A 9 -29.62 -26.56 -21.74
CA ASP A 9 -29.05 -26.58 -23.10
C ASP A 9 -29.23 -25.22 -23.81
N ALA A 10 -30.22 -24.42 -23.39
CA ALA A 10 -30.47 -23.08 -23.91
C ALA A 10 -29.46 -22.01 -23.39
N LYS A 11 -28.75 -22.29 -22.30
CA LYS A 11 -27.72 -21.38 -21.74
C LYS A 11 -26.31 -21.62 -22.29
N GLN A 12 -26.07 -22.76 -22.92
CA GLN A 12 -24.75 -23.11 -23.50
C GLN A 12 -24.62 -22.76 -24.98
N THR A 13 -25.72 -22.42 -25.64
CA THR A 13 -25.77 -22.10 -27.08
C THR A 13 -25.76 -20.61 -27.40
N THR A 14 -25.77 -19.75 -26.38
CA THR A 14 -25.45 -18.33 -26.55
C THR A 14 -23.94 -18.17 -26.49
N GLU A 15 -23.25 -18.45 -27.61
CA GLU A 15 -21.95 -17.82 -27.86
C GLU A 15 -22.15 -16.33 -27.59
N ASP A 16 -21.47 -15.82 -26.56
CA ASP A 16 -21.63 -14.43 -26.13
C ASP A 16 -21.10 -13.58 -27.29
N TRP A 17 -22.00 -12.95 -28.05
CA TRP A 17 -21.62 -12.10 -29.19
C TRP A 17 -20.60 -11.01 -28.77
N LYS A 18 -20.51 -10.73 -27.45
CA LYS A 18 -19.51 -9.88 -26.80
C LYS A 18 -18.09 -10.43 -26.80
N SER A 19 -17.88 -11.72 -27.04
CA SER A 19 -16.55 -12.34 -27.17
C SER A 19 -16.14 -12.58 -28.61
N LEU A 20 -16.97 -12.20 -29.59
CA LEU A 20 -16.61 -12.31 -31.00
C LEU A 20 -15.50 -11.31 -31.33
N ASP A 21 -14.43 -11.79 -31.95
CA ASP A 21 -13.36 -10.92 -32.44
C ASP A 21 -13.76 -10.37 -33.82
N LEU A 22 -14.27 -9.13 -33.82
CA LEU A 22 -14.73 -8.46 -35.03
C LEU A 22 -13.57 -7.79 -35.80
N VAL A 23 -12.40 -7.63 -35.18
CA VAL A 23 -11.23 -6.97 -35.80
C VAL A 23 -10.81 -7.66 -37.09
N PRO A 24 -10.55 -8.99 -37.14
CA PRO A 24 -10.18 -9.66 -38.38
C PRO A 24 -11.27 -9.54 -39.46
N ILE A 25 -12.55 -9.61 -39.06
CA ILE A 25 -13.69 -9.49 -39.98
C ILE A 25 -13.71 -8.12 -40.65
N THR A 26 -13.46 -7.03 -39.90
CA THR A 26 -13.37 -5.67 -40.49
C THR A 26 -12.22 -5.55 -41.50
N GLY A 27 -11.09 -6.20 -41.22
CA GLY A 27 -9.93 -6.23 -42.12
C GLY A 27 -10.24 -6.98 -43.42
N GLU A 28 -10.87 -8.15 -43.33
CA GLU A 28 -11.27 -8.94 -44.49
C GLU A 28 -12.32 -8.20 -45.35
N LEU A 29 -13.34 -7.61 -44.73
CA LEU A 29 -14.37 -6.82 -45.43
C LEU A 29 -13.77 -5.61 -46.15
N SER A 30 -12.85 -4.89 -45.51
CA SER A 30 -12.15 -3.76 -46.12
C SER A 30 -11.28 -4.21 -47.30
N SER A 31 -10.59 -5.36 -47.17
CA SER A 31 -9.82 -5.95 -48.26
C SER A 31 -10.70 -6.35 -49.44
N LEU A 32 -11.85 -6.98 -49.15
CA LEU A 32 -12.85 -7.38 -50.15
C LEU A 32 -13.37 -6.15 -50.90
N LEU A 33 -13.76 -5.09 -50.18
CA LEU A 33 -14.21 -3.83 -50.78
C LEU A 33 -13.17 -3.22 -51.73
N SER A 34 -11.90 -3.23 -51.32
CA SER A 34 -10.79 -2.77 -52.16
C SER A 34 -10.63 -3.63 -53.43
N ARG A 35 -10.70 -4.95 -53.30
CA ARG A 35 -10.64 -5.89 -54.43
C ARG A 35 -11.81 -5.69 -55.40
N LEU A 36 -13.04 -5.52 -54.91
CA LEU A 36 -14.20 -5.24 -55.76
C LEU A 36 -14.06 -3.91 -56.50
N SER A 37 -13.56 -2.87 -55.81
CA SER A 37 -13.30 -1.56 -56.42
C SER A 37 -12.26 -1.65 -57.53
N PHE A 38 -11.21 -2.46 -57.32
CA PHE A 38 -10.21 -2.74 -58.35
C PHE A 38 -10.80 -3.48 -59.56
N LEU A 39 -11.61 -4.51 -59.32
CA LEU A 39 -12.26 -5.27 -60.40
C LEU A 39 -13.25 -4.40 -61.19
N LYS A 40 -13.99 -3.52 -60.52
CA LYS A 40 -14.85 -2.52 -61.16
C LYS A 40 -14.03 -1.62 -62.08
N MET A 41 -12.94 -1.04 -61.57
CA MET A 41 -12.04 -0.19 -62.36
C MET A 41 -11.51 -0.93 -63.59
N GLN A 42 -11.14 -2.22 -63.44
CA GLN A 42 -10.67 -3.04 -64.55
C GLN A 42 -11.77 -3.29 -65.60
N ALA A 43 -13.00 -3.55 -65.17
CA ALA A 43 -14.15 -3.71 -66.05
C ALA A 43 -14.46 -2.41 -66.84
N GLU A 44 -14.49 -1.26 -66.17
CA GLU A 44 -14.73 0.05 -66.80
C GLU A 44 -13.61 0.44 -67.76
N THR A 45 -12.35 0.16 -67.42
CA THR A 45 -11.21 0.41 -68.30
C THR A 45 -11.31 -0.45 -69.57
N THR A 46 -11.70 -1.72 -69.42
CA THR A 46 -11.86 -2.64 -70.55
C THR A 46 -13.02 -2.22 -71.45
N LEU A 47 -14.14 -1.82 -70.85
CA LEU A 47 -15.29 -1.25 -71.56
C LEU A 47 -14.89 -0.02 -72.38
N TYR A 48 -14.12 0.91 -71.79
CA TYR A 48 -13.62 2.09 -72.50
C TYR A 48 -12.74 1.73 -73.70
N LEU A 49 -11.86 0.74 -73.55
CA LEU A 49 -11.01 0.26 -74.66
C LEU A 49 -11.87 -0.34 -75.79
N ILE A 50 -12.89 -1.13 -75.46
CA ILE A 50 -13.80 -1.71 -76.45
C ILE A 50 -14.60 -0.61 -77.17
N GLN A 51 -15.11 0.39 -76.45
CA GLN A 51 -15.78 1.56 -77.05
C GLN A 51 -14.85 2.38 -77.95
N ARG A 52 -13.55 2.44 -77.62
CA ARG A 52 -12.55 3.09 -78.48
C ARG A 52 -12.29 2.28 -79.75
N ILE A 53 -12.24 0.95 -79.67
CA ILE A 53 -12.08 0.06 -80.83
C ILE A 53 -13.29 0.19 -81.76
N GLN A 54 -14.51 0.17 -81.22
CA GLN A 54 -15.74 0.37 -82.01
C GLN A 54 -15.67 1.67 -82.82
N ARG A 55 -15.38 2.80 -82.16
CA ARG A 55 -15.25 4.11 -82.81
C ARG A 55 -14.19 4.13 -83.92
N TYR A 56 -13.11 3.37 -83.76
CA TYR A 56 -12.05 3.28 -84.78
C TYR A 56 -12.50 2.48 -86.01
N ILE A 57 -13.23 1.38 -85.81
CA ILE A 57 -13.79 0.55 -86.88
C ILE A 57 -14.84 1.34 -87.68
N GLU A 58 -15.77 2.00 -86.99
CA GLU A 58 -16.81 2.82 -87.60
C GLU A 58 -16.24 3.99 -88.43
N ALA A 59 -15.10 4.55 -88.01
CA ALA A 59 -14.45 5.66 -88.71
C ALA A 59 -13.71 5.26 -90.00
N ARG A 60 -13.52 3.96 -90.29
CA ARG A 60 -12.85 3.48 -91.51
C ARG A 60 -13.62 2.35 -92.24
N PRO A 61 -14.68 2.68 -92.98
CA PRO A 61 -15.49 1.71 -93.74
C PRO A 61 -14.71 0.95 -94.84
N TRP A 62 -13.63 1.52 -95.37
CA TRP A 62 -13.07 1.17 -96.68
C TRP A 62 -12.19 -0.10 -96.73
N TYR A 63 -12.08 -0.87 -95.64
CA TYR A 63 -11.13 -1.99 -95.51
C TYR A 63 -11.76 -3.38 -95.29
N MET A 64 -13.08 -3.49 -95.11
CA MET A 64 -13.78 -4.76 -94.84
C MET A 64 -15.05 -4.91 -95.67
N ASN A 65 -15.46 -6.16 -95.91
CA ASN A 65 -16.75 -6.46 -96.51
C ASN A 65 -17.88 -6.06 -95.54
N THR A 66 -19.02 -5.60 -96.05
CA THR A 66 -20.08 -5.00 -95.23
C THR A 66 -20.65 -5.98 -94.19
N ASP A 67 -20.82 -7.26 -94.56
CA ASP A 67 -21.27 -8.31 -93.64
C ASP A 67 -20.27 -8.56 -92.48
N ASP A 68 -18.96 -8.60 -92.77
CA ASP A 68 -17.92 -8.81 -91.74
C ASP A 68 -17.89 -7.65 -90.73
N GLN A 69 -18.15 -6.42 -91.20
CA GLN A 69 -18.24 -5.25 -90.31
C GLN A 69 -19.44 -5.34 -89.38
N TYR A 70 -20.62 -5.72 -89.88
CA TYR A 70 -21.81 -5.89 -89.06
C TYR A 70 -21.63 -6.99 -88.00
N GLU A 71 -21.04 -8.13 -88.37
CA GLU A 71 -20.79 -9.22 -87.41
C GLU A 71 -19.82 -8.78 -86.29
N LEU A 72 -18.74 -8.06 -86.64
CA LEU A 72 -17.77 -7.56 -85.67
C LEU A 72 -18.37 -6.51 -84.73
N VAL A 73 -19.16 -5.57 -85.25
CA VAL A 73 -19.83 -4.55 -84.43
C VAL A 73 -20.81 -5.19 -83.46
N SER A 74 -21.63 -6.15 -83.91
CA SER A 74 -22.56 -6.87 -83.03
C SER A 74 -21.84 -7.60 -81.89
N LYS A 75 -20.73 -8.30 -82.16
CA LYS A 75 -19.94 -8.96 -81.11
C LYS A 75 -19.32 -7.98 -80.12
N ILE A 76 -18.93 -6.79 -80.60
CA ILE A 76 -18.41 -5.71 -79.75
C ILE A 76 -19.50 -5.14 -78.86
N GLU A 77 -20.71 -4.91 -79.39
CA GLU A 77 -21.87 -4.45 -78.63
C GLU A 77 -22.28 -5.47 -77.55
N ASP A 78 -22.30 -6.76 -77.87
CA ASP A 78 -22.56 -7.83 -76.90
C ASP A 78 -21.50 -7.82 -75.78
N ALA A 79 -20.22 -7.67 -76.15
CA ALA A 79 -19.14 -7.57 -75.17
C ALA A 79 -19.29 -6.32 -74.28
N GLN A 80 -19.62 -5.16 -74.85
CA GLN A 80 -19.89 -3.94 -74.09
C GLN A 80 -21.06 -4.11 -73.14
N GLY A 81 -22.16 -4.73 -73.60
CA GLY A 81 -23.31 -5.05 -72.75
C GLY A 81 -22.92 -5.93 -71.57
N GLY A 82 -22.08 -6.94 -71.80
CA GLY A 82 -21.51 -7.79 -70.74
C GLY A 82 -20.69 -7.02 -69.71
N TYR A 83 -19.77 -6.15 -70.16
CA TYR A 83 -18.95 -5.32 -69.25
C TYR A 83 -19.77 -4.26 -68.51
N HIS A 84 -20.78 -3.67 -69.15
CA HIS A 84 -21.73 -2.77 -68.49
C HIS A 84 -22.50 -3.48 -67.38
N GLY A 85 -23.01 -4.70 -67.65
CA GLY A 85 -23.67 -5.53 -66.65
C GLY A 85 -22.73 -5.90 -65.48
N LEU A 86 -21.47 -6.23 -65.78
CA LEU A 86 -20.46 -6.55 -64.77
C LEU A 86 -20.14 -5.33 -63.88
N SER A 87 -20.02 -4.12 -64.46
CA SER A 87 -19.81 -2.89 -63.68
C SER A 87 -20.97 -2.63 -62.72
N ALA A 88 -22.21 -2.77 -63.18
CA ALA A 88 -23.40 -2.63 -62.35
C ALA A 88 -23.46 -3.67 -61.20
N GLN A 89 -23.02 -4.91 -61.46
CA GLN A 89 -22.89 -5.92 -60.40
C GLN A 89 -21.84 -5.54 -59.37
N TYR A 90 -20.67 -5.03 -59.80
CA TYR A 90 -19.65 -4.56 -58.87
C TYR A 90 -20.14 -3.38 -58.04
N ASP A 91 -20.88 -2.43 -58.62
CA ASP A 91 -21.48 -1.32 -57.86
C ASP A 91 -22.40 -1.81 -56.74
N TYR A 92 -23.28 -2.76 -57.05
CA TYR A 92 -24.14 -3.37 -56.05
C TYR A 92 -23.34 -4.09 -54.96
N LEU A 93 -22.33 -4.88 -55.33
CA LEU A 93 -21.51 -5.62 -54.36
C LEU A 93 -20.68 -4.69 -53.48
N ILE A 94 -20.07 -3.65 -54.05
CA ILE A 94 -19.32 -2.62 -53.31
C ILE A 94 -20.25 -1.95 -52.29
N GLN A 95 -21.43 -1.51 -52.71
CA GLN A 95 -22.38 -0.83 -51.82
C GLN A 95 -22.87 -1.76 -50.71
N ARG A 96 -23.16 -3.03 -51.02
CA ARG A 96 -23.55 -4.04 -50.03
C ARG A 96 -22.42 -4.33 -49.04
N THR A 97 -21.18 -4.53 -49.51
CA THR A 97 -20.02 -4.75 -48.64
C THR A 97 -19.73 -3.53 -47.78
N SER A 98 -19.88 -2.31 -48.31
CA SER A 98 -19.74 -1.07 -47.54
C SER A 98 -20.76 -1.00 -46.40
N ALA A 99 -22.04 -1.24 -46.70
CA ALA A 99 -23.10 -1.24 -45.68
C ALA A 99 -22.85 -2.32 -44.61
N GLN A 100 -22.41 -3.52 -45.00
CA GLN A 100 -22.05 -4.58 -44.05
C GLN A 100 -20.84 -4.18 -43.19
N THR A 101 -19.84 -3.53 -43.77
CA THR A 101 -18.67 -3.03 -43.04
C THR A 101 -19.09 -2.03 -41.96
N GLU A 102 -19.96 -1.08 -42.29
CA GLU A 102 -20.53 -0.12 -41.32
C GLU A 102 -21.28 -0.83 -40.19
N THR A 103 -22.07 -1.86 -40.49
CA THR A 103 -22.75 -2.62 -39.43
C THR A 103 -21.77 -3.29 -38.48
N VAL A 104 -20.68 -3.89 -38.99
CA VAL A 104 -19.64 -4.50 -38.14
C VAL A 104 -18.92 -3.46 -37.30
N TYR A 105 -18.60 -2.28 -37.85
CA TYR A 105 -18.03 -1.18 -37.06
C TYR A 105 -18.97 -0.69 -35.95
N SER A 106 -20.28 -0.61 -36.21
CA SER A 106 -21.26 -0.23 -35.18
C SER A 106 -21.35 -1.26 -34.05
N LEU A 107 -21.23 -2.55 -34.38
CA LEU A 107 -21.19 -3.64 -33.40
C LEU A 107 -19.91 -3.59 -32.56
N LEU A 108 -18.76 -3.35 -33.19
CA LEU A 108 -17.49 -3.17 -32.50
C LEU A 108 -17.54 -1.99 -31.53
N ALA A 109 -18.12 -0.86 -31.94
CA ALA A 109 -18.32 0.30 -31.07
C ALA A 109 -19.22 -0.02 -29.87
N SER A 110 -20.31 -0.77 -30.09
CA SER A 110 -21.20 -1.26 -29.03
C SER A 110 -20.48 -2.17 -28.03
N GLN A 111 -19.68 -3.13 -28.53
CA GLN A 111 -18.86 -4.03 -27.71
C GLN A 111 -17.85 -3.26 -26.87
N ASN A 112 -17.15 -2.29 -27.46
CA ASN A 112 -16.22 -1.41 -26.75
C ASN A 112 -16.90 -0.61 -25.64
N SER A 113 -18.12 -0.11 -25.90
CA SER A 113 -18.90 0.60 -24.87
C SER A 113 -19.26 -0.31 -23.70
N LEU A 114 -19.58 -1.59 -23.95
CA LEU A 114 -19.87 -2.55 -22.87
C LEU A 114 -18.63 -2.87 -22.04
N ILE A 115 -17.48 -3.11 -22.69
CA ILE A 115 -16.21 -3.33 -22.00
C ILE A 115 -15.88 -2.12 -21.12
N ASN A 116 -16.07 -0.90 -21.63
CA ASN A 116 -15.83 0.31 -20.86
C ASN A 116 -16.75 0.44 -19.63
N LEU A 117 -18.02 0.05 -19.76
CA LEU A 117 -18.95 0.02 -18.62
C LEU A 117 -18.55 -1.02 -17.57
N ASP A 118 -18.10 -2.20 -17.98
CA ASP A 118 -17.64 -3.23 -17.06
C ASP A 118 -16.36 -2.78 -16.33
N ILE A 119 -15.40 -2.18 -17.05
CA ILE A 119 -14.20 -1.56 -16.44
C ILE A 119 -14.60 -0.48 -15.43
N ALA A 120 -15.57 0.39 -15.77
CA ALA A 120 -16.03 1.43 -14.86
C ALA A 120 -16.69 0.84 -13.60
N ARG A 121 -17.46 -0.24 -13.74
CA ARG A 121 -18.10 -0.93 -12.61
C ARG A 121 -17.06 -1.55 -11.67
N GLU A 122 -16.07 -2.23 -12.21
CA GLU A 122 -15.00 -2.81 -11.40
C GLU A 122 -14.12 -1.71 -10.76
N SER A 123 -13.85 -0.62 -11.49
CA SER A 123 -13.15 0.55 -10.94
C SER A 123 -13.90 1.17 -9.76
N HIS A 124 -15.23 1.27 -9.85
CA HIS A 124 -16.06 1.76 -8.75
C HIS A 124 -15.95 0.85 -7.50
N LYS A 125 -16.00 -0.48 -7.68
CA LYS A 125 -15.82 -1.43 -6.57
C LYS A 125 -14.44 -1.29 -5.91
N ILE A 126 -13.38 -1.15 -6.71
CA ILE A 126 -12.01 -0.94 -6.20
C ILE A 126 -11.93 0.37 -5.43
N ALA A 127 -12.52 1.45 -5.93
CA ALA A 127 -12.55 2.74 -5.26
C ALA A 127 -13.30 2.67 -3.92
N GLU A 128 -14.40 1.93 -3.84
CA GLU A 128 -15.16 1.71 -2.61
C GLU A 128 -14.34 0.92 -1.58
N LEU A 129 -13.68 -0.16 -1.99
CA LEU A 129 -12.78 -0.92 -1.13
C LEU A 129 -11.62 -0.06 -0.62
N SER A 130 -11.00 0.73 -1.50
CA SER A 130 -9.93 1.66 -1.12
C SER A 130 -10.42 2.73 -0.14
N ARG A 131 -11.65 3.20 -0.28
CA ARG A 131 -12.24 4.15 0.67
C ARG A 131 -12.41 3.52 2.05
N ASN A 132 -12.86 2.28 2.13
CA ASN A 132 -13.01 1.55 3.39
C ASN A 132 -11.64 1.28 4.04
N ASP A 133 -10.64 0.89 3.26
CA ASP A 133 -9.26 0.69 3.74
C ASP A 133 -8.64 1.99 4.26
N ASN A 134 -8.83 3.11 3.56
CA ASN A 134 -8.41 4.42 4.01
C ASN A 134 -9.08 4.85 5.33
N GLN A 135 -10.36 4.51 5.52
CA GLN A 135 -11.05 4.75 6.78
C GLN A 135 -10.45 3.89 7.91
N ALA A 136 -10.23 2.60 7.67
CA ALA A 136 -9.58 1.71 8.64
C ALA A 136 -8.18 2.23 9.02
N MET A 137 -7.38 2.64 8.04
CA MET A 137 -6.05 3.21 8.26
C MET A 137 -6.08 4.47 9.12
N ARG A 138 -7.06 5.36 8.90
CA ARG A 138 -7.25 6.55 9.75
C ARG A 138 -7.53 6.17 11.19
N THR A 139 -8.43 5.20 11.41
CA THR A 139 -8.73 4.73 12.77
C THR A 139 -7.51 4.09 13.43
N LEU A 140 -6.71 3.32 12.69
CA LEU A 140 -5.48 2.71 13.20
C LEU A 140 -4.43 3.78 13.58
N ALA A 141 -4.27 4.80 12.74
CA ALA A 141 -3.38 5.93 13.03
C ALA A 141 -3.83 6.71 14.28
N GLU A 142 -5.14 6.89 14.47
CA GLU A 142 -5.69 7.52 15.68
C GLU A 142 -5.45 6.67 16.93
N LEU A 143 -5.66 5.35 16.85
CA LEU A 143 -5.37 4.42 17.95
C LEU A 143 -3.88 4.46 18.31
N SER A 144 -2.99 4.37 17.33
CA SER A 144 -1.54 4.47 17.53
C SER A 144 -1.14 5.80 18.20
N ARG A 145 -1.77 6.92 17.82
CA ARG A 145 -1.56 8.22 18.49
C ARG A 145 -2.02 8.20 19.95
N ARG A 146 -3.13 7.53 20.27
CA ARG A 146 -3.60 7.38 21.65
C ARG A 146 -2.64 6.51 22.46
N ASP A 147 -2.21 5.38 21.92
CA ASP A 147 -1.25 4.48 22.57
C ASP A 147 0.06 5.21 22.87
N THR A 148 0.56 6.00 21.92
CA THR A 148 1.77 6.81 22.14
C THR A 148 1.60 7.79 23.32
N LYS A 149 0.45 8.46 23.43
CA LYS A 149 0.16 9.36 24.57
C LYS A 149 0.10 8.60 25.89
N LEU A 150 -0.57 7.45 25.92
CA LEU A 150 -0.64 6.60 27.10
C LEU A 150 0.74 6.09 27.52
N MET A 151 1.62 5.74 26.58
CA MET A 151 2.99 5.35 26.90
C MET A 151 3.80 6.49 27.53
N ILE A 152 3.64 7.73 27.04
CA ILE A 152 4.28 8.91 27.63
C ILE A 152 3.77 9.14 29.07
N GLU A 153 2.47 9.00 29.29
CA GLU A 153 1.87 9.14 30.62
C GLU A 153 2.35 8.04 31.57
N LEU A 154 2.33 6.78 31.13
CA LEU A 154 2.85 5.65 31.90
C LEU A 154 4.33 5.81 32.26
N ALA A 155 5.15 6.35 31.36
CA ALA A 155 6.56 6.64 31.64
C ALA A 155 6.71 7.75 32.70
N ARG A 156 5.85 8.78 32.66
CA ARG A 156 5.82 9.84 33.69
C ARG A 156 5.41 9.28 35.05
N ASP A 157 4.39 8.43 35.09
CA ASP A 157 3.94 7.78 36.32
C ASP A 157 5.02 6.85 36.89
N SER A 158 5.62 6.03 36.04
CA SER A 158 6.75 5.16 36.41
C SER A 158 7.92 5.97 37.00
N ARG A 159 8.24 7.13 36.40
CA ARG A 159 9.26 8.05 36.96
C ARG A 159 8.85 8.56 38.33
N SER A 160 7.60 8.95 38.52
CA SER A 160 7.08 9.45 39.80
C SER A 160 7.18 8.38 40.90
N VAL A 161 6.81 7.13 40.58
CA VAL A 161 6.92 5.98 41.48
C VAL A 161 8.38 5.71 41.81
N ALA A 162 9.27 5.69 40.81
CA ALA A 162 10.70 5.51 41.05
C ALA A 162 11.30 6.58 41.97
N LEU A 163 10.88 7.85 41.82
CA LEU A 163 11.30 8.94 42.70
C LEU A 163 10.75 8.76 44.13
N ALA A 164 9.49 8.36 44.28
CA ALA A 164 8.89 8.07 45.58
C ALA A 164 9.62 6.91 46.27
N THR A 165 9.86 5.80 45.57
CA THR A 165 10.62 4.65 46.06
C THR A 165 12.06 5.01 46.40
N ALA A 166 12.71 5.88 45.62
CA ALA A 166 14.06 6.36 45.93
C ALA A 166 14.10 7.17 47.23
N ARG A 167 13.09 8.03 47.46
CA ARG A 167 12.92 8.76 48.73
C ARG A 167 12.67 7.82 49.90
N ASP A 168 11.79 6.83 49.73
CA ASP A 168 11.52 5.83 50.75
C ASP A 168 12.76 4.99 51.08
N SER A 169 13.53 4.60 50.06
CA SER A 169 14.83 3.94 50.23
C SER A 169 15.83 4.80 51.00
N ALA A 170 15.85 6.12 50.77
CA ALA A 170 16.68 7.04 51.52
C ALA A 170 16.25 7.13 53.01
N ALA A 171 14.95 7.20 53.29
CA ALA A 171 14.43 7.18 54.65
C ALA A 171 14.77 5.85 55.36
N MET A 172 14.62 4.72 54.67
CA MET A 172 15.00 3.40 55.19
C MET A 172 16.49 3.32 55.54
N ARG A 173 17.37 3.90 54.71
CA ARG A 173 18.81 3.99 55.00
C ARG A 173 19.10 4.81 56.26
N VAL A 174 18.36 5.91 56.49
CA VAL A 174 18.49 6.72 57.70
C VAL A 174 18.07 5.91 58.93
N ILE A 175 16.91 5.23 58.89
CA ILE A 175 16.45 4.39 60.00
C ILE A 175 17.46 3.29 60.32
N ALA A 176 17.98 2.60 59.29
CA ALA A 176 18.99 1.57 59.47
C ALA A 176 20.31 2.11 60.04
N ALA A 177 20.73 3.31 59.63
CA ALA A 177 21.91 3.96 60.22
C ALA A 177 21.69 4.26 61.72
N VAL A 178 20.49 4.74 62.08
CA VAL A 178 20.11 4.98 63.47
C VAL A 178 20.13 3.68 64.27
N THR A 179 19.51 2.59 63.80
CA THR A 179 19.49 1.32 64.54
C THR A 179 20.89 0.75 64.74
N ILE A 180 21.75 0.80 63.72
CA ILE A 180 23.15 0.37 63.80
C ILE A 180 23.94 1.21 64.81
N LEU A 181 23.64 2.50 64.95
CA LEU A 181 24.30 3.38 65.92
C LEU A 181 23.86 3.10 67.37
N PHE A 182 22.59 2.75 67.59
CA PHE A 182 22.03 2.51 68.93
C PHE A 182 22.28 1.09 69.46
N LEU A 183 22.23 0.07 68.60
CA LEU A 183 22.43 -1.34 68.98
C LEU A 183 23.67 -1.65 69.85
N PRO A 184 24.85 -1.05 69.59
CA PRO A 184 26.07 -1.28 70.36
C PRO A 184 26.05 -0.56 71.71
N ALA A 185 25.49 0.65 71.77
CA ALA A 185 25.31 1.38 73.03
C ALA A 185 24.33 0.64 73.96
N THR A 186 23.26 0.07 73.41
CA THR A 186 22.32 -0.76 74.16
C THR A 186 22.95 -2.08 74.61
N PHE A 187 23.77 -2.71 73.77
CA PHE A 187 24.53 -3.92 74.13
C PHE A 187 25.48 -3.67 75.30
N THR A 188 26.28 -2.59 75.24
CA THR A 188 27.19 -2.26 76.35
C THR A 188 26.41 -1.90 77.61
N ALA A 189 25.36 -1.08 77.52
CA ALA A 189 24.50 -0.76 78.67
C ALA A 189 23.95 -2.01 79.36
N THR A 190 23.48 -3.00 78.59
CA THR A 190 22.93 -4.26 79.12
C THR A 190 24.03 -5.13 79.74
N PHE A 191 25.15 -5.30 79.04
CA PHE A 191 26.29 -6.10 79.50
C PHE A 191 26.85 -5.59 80.83
N PHE A 192 27.01 -4.27 80.97
CA PHE A 192 27.49 -3.66 82.21
C PHE A 192 26.40 -3.59 83.30
N SER A 193 25.11 -3.47 82.94
CA SER A 193 24.01 -3.55 83.91
C SER A 193 23.94 -4.91 84.62
N MET A 194 24.36 -6.00 83.97
CA MET A 194 24.36 -7.34 84.58
C MET A 194 25.57 -7.60 85.49
N SER A 195 26.68 -6.86 85.33
CA SER A 195 27.96 -7.23 85.97
C SER A 195 28.50 -6.18 86.95
N PHE A 196 28.11 -4.91 86.84
CA PHE A 196 28.83 -3.81 87.53
C PHE A 196 28.14 -3.20 88.76
N PHE A 197 26.85 -3.43 89.00
CA PHE A 197 26.15 -2.93 90.20
C PHE A 197 26.00 -4.03 91.27
N ASN A 198 27.10 -4.44 91.89
CA ASN A 198 27.04 -5.14 93.18
C ASN A 198 27.20 -4.10 94.30
N PHE A 199 26.09 -3.63 94.86
CA PHE A 199 26.05 -2.85 96.12
C PHE A 199 26.18 -3.78 97.34
N LEU A 200 27.16 -4.69 97.33
CA LEU A 200 27.47 -5.55 98.47
C LEU A 200 28.71 -4.99 99.16
N ASP A 201 28.55 -3.87 99.85
CA ASP A 201 28.76 -3.73 101.30
C ASP A 201 28.99 -2.26 101.70
N SER A 202 28.42 -1.90 102.85
CA SER A 202 28.08 -0.53 103.24
C SER A 202 29.20 0.15 104.03
N ALA A 203 29.94 1.09 103.45
CA ALA A 203 30.72 2.08 104.23
C ALA A 203 31.30 3.27 103.44
N SER A 204 31.34 3.26 102.10
CA SER A 204 31.75 4.45 101.35
C SER A 204 31.25 4.37 99.91
N PRO A 205 30.65 5.43 99.34
CA PRO A 205 30.26 5.46 97.94
C PRO A 205 31.52 5.55 97.09
N LYS A 206 32.23 4.44 96.93
CA LYS A 206 33.39 4.35 96.03
C LYS A 206 32.86 4.00 94.65
N ALA A 207 32.74 5.02 93.81
CA ALA A 207 32.65 4.81 92.37
C ALA A 207 33.83 3.90 91.94
N SER A 208 33.52 2.74 91.36
CA SER A 208 34.52 1.75 90.96
C SER A 208 35.53 2.38 90.00
N PRO A 209 36.85 2.22 90.20
CA PRO A 209 37.91 2.75 89.32
C PRO A 209 37.84 2.27 87.85
N TRP A 210 37.01 1.27 87.56
CA TRP A 210 36.87 0.64 86.24
C TRP A 210 35.91 1.36 85.29
N ILE A 211 35.28 2.46 85.72
CA ILE A 211 34.41 3.29 84.88
C ILE A 211 35.11 3.82 83.63
N TRP A 212 36.44 3.97 83.65
CA TRP A 212 37.19 4.43 82.48
C TRP A 212 37.16 3.42 81.32
N ILE A 213 37.06 2.12 81.60
CA ILE A 213 36.96 1.06 80.57
C ILE A 213 35.62 1.13 79.84
N TYR A 214 34.55 1.60 80.49
CA TYR A 214 33.26 1.87 79.83
C TYR A 214 33.43 2.91 78.71
N PHE A 215 34.13 4.01 78.98
CA PHE A 215 34.35 5.07 77.98
C PHE A 215 35.25 4.58 76.83
N VAL A 216 36.28 3.78 77.13
CA VAL A 216 37.19 3.24 76.11
C VAL A 216 36.48 2.24 75.17
N ILE A 217 35.75 1.27 75.73
CA ILE A 217 35.06 0.24 74.93
C ILE A 217 33.94 0.88 74.10
N THR A 218 33.15 1.76 74.72
CA THR A 218 32.06 2.46 74.02
C THR A 218 32.61 3.33 72.88
N GLY A 219 33.68 4.10 73.13
CA GLY A 219 34.32 4.91 72.10
C GLY A 219 34.88 4.08 70.93
N LEU A 220 35.56 2.97 71.23
CA LEU A 220 36.11 2.09 70.19
C LEU A 220 35.01 1.50 69.30
N LEU A 221 33.91 1.04 69.92
CA LEU A 221 32.77 0.47 69.22
C LEU A 221 32.08 1.52 68.31
N THR A 222 31.92 2.75 68.80
CA THR A 222 31.39 3.87 68.00
C THR A 222 32.27 4.17 66.78
N VAL A 223 33.60 4.17 66.94
CA VAL A 223 34.54 4.42 65.83
C VAL A 223 34.50 3.30 64.79
N ILE A 224 34.44 2.03 65.21
CA ILE A 224 34.32 0.88 64.31
C ILE A 224 33.04 0.99 63.46
N ILE A 225 31.93 1.41 64.06
CA ILE A 225 30.67 1.50 63.35
C ILE A 225 30.66 2.66 62.36
N GLN A 226 31.20 3.82 62.77
CA GLN A 226 31.29 4.96 61.87
C GLN A 226 32.22 4.70 60.68
N THR A 227 33.33 4.00 60.90
CA THR A 227 34.27 3.63 59.83
C THR A 227 33.65 2.63 58.86
N ILE A 228 32.92 1.61 59.35
CA ILE A 228 32.21 0.64 58.50
C ILE A 228 31.13 1.34 57.66
N TRP A 229 30.34 2.24 58.25
CA TRP A 229 29.30 2.97 57.52
C TRP A 229 29.88 3.91 56.46
N ALA A 230 30.92 4.67 56.80
CA ALA A 230 31.59 5.56 55.85
C ALA A 230 32.15 4.80 54.64
N LEU A 231 32.75 3.62 54.86
CA LEU A 231 33.24 2.75 53.80
C LEU A 231 32.11 2.22 52.89
N MET A 232 30.97 1.82 53.47
CA MET A 232 29.81 1.33 52.71
C MET A 232 29.06 2.44 51.94
N SER A 233 28.90 3.60 52.57
CA SER A 233 28.25 4.79 51.99
C SER A 233 29.06 5.33 50.80
N HIS A 234 30.39 5.41 50.92
CA HIS A 234 31.25 5.90 49.85
C HIS A 234 31.24 4.99 48.61
N ARG A 235 31.08 3.66 48.80
CA ARG A 235 30.92 2.71 47.68
C ARG A 235 29.57 2.80 46.98
N SER A 236 28.57 3.41 47.61
CA SER A 236 27.19 3.47 47.08
C SER A 236 26.88 4.72 46.24
N GLN A 237 27.82 5.66 46.12
CA GLN A 237 27.62 6.95 45.42
C GLN A 237 28.19 6.98 43.99
N THR A 238 28.91 5.96 43.53
CA THR A 238 29.58 5.96 42.21
C THR A 238 28.66 5.58 41.03
N LYS A 239 27.35 5.46 41.24
CA LYS A 239 26.37 5.19 40.15
C LYS A 239 25.09 6.01 40.30
N LEU A 240 25.21 7.33 40.18
CA LEU A 240 24.10 8.20 39.82
C LEU A 240 24.53 8.97 38.57
N PRO A 241 24.05 8.63 37.36
CA PRO A 241 24.21 9.52 36.22
C PRO A 241 23.50 10.83 36.56
N SER A 242 24.28 11.91 36.53
CA SER A 242 23.83 13.27 36.77
C SER A 242 22.55 13.56 35.99
N SER A 243 21.51 14.03 36.69
CA SER A 243 20.21 14.40 36.11
C SER A 243 20.28 15.62 35.17
N SER A 244 21.46 16.19 34.94
CA SER A 244 21.68 17.31 34.02
C SER A 244 21.80 16.88 32.54
N ASP A 245 22.09 15.61 32.24
CA ASP A 245 22.28 15.13 30.86
C ASP A 245 21.00 14.58 30.21
N VAL A 246 19.95 14.30 30.99
CA VAL A 246 18.69 13.74 30.47
C VAL A 246 17.75 14.83 29.94
N ASP A 247 17.75 16.03 30.54
CA ASP A 247 16.89 17.13 30.08
C ASP A 247 17.32 17.71 28.72
N LEU A 248 18.61 17.67 28.39
CA LEU A 248 19.13 18.21 27.11
C LEU A 248 18.90 17.28 25.91
N ARG A 249 18.68 15.97 26.14
CA ARG A 249 18.38 15.02 25.05
C ARG A 249 16.90 14.89 24.74
N VAL A 250 16.02 15.18 25.71
CA VAL A 250 14.56 15.10 25.51
C VAL A 250 14.00 16.34 24.82
N ILE A 251 14.66 17.51 24.94
CA ILE A 251 14.26 18.73 24.23
C ILE A 251 14.74 18.75 22.77
N GLN A 252 15.78 17.97 22.44
CA GLN A 252 16.32 17.85 21.08
C GLN A 252 15.94 16.50 20.44
N VAL A 253 14.65 16.15 20.49
CA VAL A 253 14.07 15.26 19.49
C VAL A 253 13.58 16.17 18.37
N ASP A 254 14.40 16.32 17.34
CA ASP A 254 14.04 16.94 16.07
C ASP A 254 12.65 16.44 15.64
N GLY A 255 11.65 17.32 15.76
CA GLY A 255 10.50 17.23 14.90
C GLY A 255 10.99 17.44 13.46
N PRO A 256 10.48 16.70 12.47
CA PRO A 256 10.93 16.85 11.10
C PRO A 256 10.75 18.32 10.68
N SER A 257 11.87 18.95 10.33
CA SER A 257 11.92 20.31 9.84
C SER A 257 11.00 20.41 8.61
N VAL A 258 10.01 21.29 8.75
CA VAL A 258 8.94 21.60 7.78
C VAL A 258 9.50 22.09 6.42
N GLU A 259 10.81 22.27 6.32
CA GLU A 259 11.53 22.74 5.13
C GLU A 259 11.84 21.63 4.11
N SER A 260 11.93 20.37 4.54
CA SER A 260 12.20 19.22 3.65
C SER A 260 10.98 18.79 2.81
N ALA A 261 9.76 19.18 3.21
CA ALA A 261 8.52 18.87 2.49
C ALA A 261 8.18 19.88 1.37
N ARG A 262 8.92 20.99 1.27
CA ARG A 262 8.71 22.02 0.23
C ARG A 262 9.59 21.85 -1.01
N LEU A 263 10.52 20.89 -1.00
CA LEU A 263 11.43 20.62 -2.13
C LEU A 263 11.15 19.28 -2.84
N ALA A 264 10.07 18.59 -2.45
CA ALA A 264 9.68 17.29 -3.03
C ALA A 264 8.32 17.31 -3.76
N PHE A 265 7.75 18.49 -4.02
CA PHE A 265 6.56 18.68 -4.85
C PHE A 265 6.80 19.79 -5.88
#